data_AF-A0A7X3S7P0-F1
#
_entry.id   AF-A0A7X3S7P0-F1
#
_cell.length_a   1.000
_cell.length_b   1.000
_cell.length_c   1.000
_cell.angle_alpha   90.00
_cell.angle_beta   90.00
_cell.angle_gamma   90.00
#
_symmetry.space_group_name_H-M   'P 1'
#
loop_
_entity.id
_entity.type
_entity.pdbx_description
1 polymer ?
#
loop_
_entity_poly.entity_id
_entity_poly.type
_entity_poly.pdbx_seq_one_letter_code
_entity_poly.pdbx_strand_id
1 'polypeptide(L)'
;MAESALALPDACLNPNESGREIGMASMIPAGGVLAGNGDTYLQTDVLAGKRLLRADIPRGNEFAPYMFYSKAKHEDRWERRLGDLVALESGVWLAAELVSSGRALVDPQHSTVDCLEPLLALEAKARAAREGLWQNFTVLSAGDPEEISRVAGHFAVVEGRVRSVGHTRRTHYLNFGYRWSRDFTATIDVGRETAFDAAGVDISALEGRWVRLRGFVALDRGPLLVLSHPAQLEQLTSGSGVGK
;
A
#
# COMPACT_ATOMS: atom_id res chain seq x y z
N MET A 1 8.46 -18.91 -14.11
CA MET A 1 9.33 -18.01 -14.88
C MET A 1 9.40 -16.73 -14.08
N ALA A 2 10.58 -16.34 -13.60
CA ALA A 2 10.72 -15.16 -12.73
C ALA A 2 10.35 -13.91 -13.52
N GLU A 3 9.18 -13.34 -13.25
CA GLU A 3 8.77 -12.05 -13.79
C GLU A 3 9.76 -11.00 -13.28
N SER A 4 10.33 -10.23 -14.20
CA SER A 4 11.44 -9.31 -13.97
C SER A 4 11.20 -8.41 -12.77
N ALA A 5 12.02 -8.55 -11.74
CA ALA A 5 12.01 -7.65 -10.61
C ALA A 5 12.43 -6.24 -11.10
N LEU A 6 11.60 -5.24 -10.77
CA LEU A 6 11.67 -3.90 -11.33
C LEU A 6 12.82 -3.09 -10.68
N ALA A 7 13.49 -2.26 -11.46
CA ALA A 7 14.38 -1.22 -10.93
C ALA A 7 13.56 -0.11 -10.25
N LEU A 8 14.19 0.65 -9.36
CA LEU A 8 13.55 1.79 -8.69
C LEU A 8 13.25 2.90 -9.71
N PRO A 9 11.98 3.34 -9.87
CA PRO A 9 11.63 4.43 -10.79
C PRO A 9 12.28 5.77 -10.39
N ASP A 10 12.62 6.60 -11.37
CA ASP A 10 13.11 7.97 -11.12
C ASP A 10 12.11 8.82 -10.32
N ALA A 11 10.81 8.58 -10.52
CA ALA A 11 9.74 9.24 -9.76
C ALA A 11 9.79 8.95 -8.24
N CYS A 12 10.49 7.88 -7.83
CA CYS A 12 10.72 7.55 -6.44
C CYS A 12 11.91 8.30 -5.83
N LEU A 13 12.78 8.91 -6.64
CA LEU A 13 13.98 9.56 -6.17
C LEU A 13 13.71 11.01 -5.76
N ASN A 14 14.23 11.40 -4.60
CA ASN A 14 14.25 12.80 -4.19
C ASN A 14 15.40 13.49 -4.95
N PRO A 15 15.15 14.57 -5.72
CA PRO A 15 16.17 15.21 -6.56
C PRO A 15 17.35 15.81 -5.76
N ASN A 16 17.16 16.05 -4.46
CA ASN A 16 18.17 16.61 -3.57
C ASN A 16 18.83 15.57 -2.65
N GLU A 17 18.59 14.28 -2.88
CA GLU A 17 19.06 13.20 -2.01
C GLU A 17 19.80 12.15 -2.81
N SER A 18 21.06 11.90 -2.46
CA SER A 18 21.83 10.80 -3.03
C SER A 18 21.58 9.51 -2.27
N GLY A 19 21.58 8.39 -3.00
CA GLY A 19 21.55 7.07 -2.39
C GLY A 19 22.74 6.87 -1.44
N ARG A 20 22.51 6.17 -0.34
CA ARG A 20 23.53 5.73 0.60
C ARG A 20 23.77 4.24 0.39
N GLU A 21 25.02 3.87 0.11
CA GLU A 21 25.40 2.47 0.10
C GLU A 21 25.36 1.89 1.52
N ILE A 22 24.66 0.77 1.66
CA ILE A 22 24.63 -0.10 2.80
C ILE A 22 25.41 -1.34 2.39
N GLY A 23 26.44 -1.68 3.17
CA GLY A 23 27.18 -2.93 3.00
C GLY A 23 26.31 -4.16 3.24
N MET A 24 26.93 -5.31 3.44
CA MET A 24 26.20 -6.57 3.66
C MET A 24 25.14 -6.43 4.76
N ALA A 25 23.88 -6.63 4.37
CA ALA A 25 22.73 -6.54 5.24
C ALA A 25 21.87 -7.79 5.07
N SER A 26 21.32 -8.28 6.19
CA SER A 26 20.40 -9.42 6.17
C SER A 26 18.96 -8.93 6.15
N MET A 27 18.11 -9.56 5.33
CA MET A 27 16.68 -9.28 5.39
C MET A 27 16.10 -9.58 6.77
N ILE A 28 15.27 -8.67 7.27
CA ILE A 28 14.52 -8.81 8.51
C ILE A 28 13.01 -8.87 8.22
N PRO A 29 12.20 -9.39 9.16
CA PRO A 29 10.75 -9.34 9.03
C PRO A 29 10.23 -7.92 8.78
N ALA A 30 9.03 -7.84 8.19
CA ALA A 30 8.37 -6.59 7.80
C ALA A 30 9.03 -5.83 6.64
N GLY A 31 9.82 -6.51 5.80
CA GLY A 31 10.35 -5.93 4.57
C GLY A 31 11.48 -4.94 4.81
N GLY A 32 12.38 -5.22 5.75
CA GLY A 32 13.55 -4.39 6.00
C GLY A 32 14.85 -5.17 5.87
N VAL A 33 15.96 -4.47 6.09
CA VAL A 33 17.29 -5.06 6.23
C VAL A 33 17.98 -4.57 7.50
N LEU A 34 18.77 -5.45 8.12
CA LEU A 34 19.67 -5.14 9.23
C LEU A 34 21.09 -5.09 8.68
N ALA A 35 21.71 -3.91 8.73
CA ALA A 35 23.08 -3.71 8.28
C ALA A 35 24.10 -4.22 9.31
N GLY A 36 25.31 -4.55 8.85
CA GLY A 36 26.38 -5.06 9.73
C GLY A 36 26.81 -4.11 10.86
N ASN A 37 26.48 -2.82 10.78
CA ASN A 37 26.73 -1.84 11.83
C ASN A 37 25.59 -1.76 12.88
N GLY A 38 24.55 -2.60 12.77
CA GLY A 38 23.39 -2.63 13.66
C GLY A 38 22.23 -1.71 13.25
N ASP A 39 22.42 -0.87 12.22
CA ASP A 39 21.36 0.00 11.71
C ASP A 39 20.26 -0.80 11.01
N THR A 40 19.00 -0.43 11.26
CA THR A 40 17.85 -1.00 10.58
C THR A 40 17.31 -0.05 9.51
N TYR A 41 17.08 -0.59 8.31
CA TYR A 41 16.48 0.12 7.18
C TYR A 41 15.20 -0.60 6.77
N LEU A 42 14.10 0.13 6.66
CA LEU A 42 12.79 -0.41 6.35
C LEU A 42 12.37 0.04 4.95
N GLN A 43 12.01 -0.92 4.09
CA GLN A 43 11.37 -0.63 2.81
C GLN A 43 10.02 0.04 3.08
N THR A 44 9.84 1.26 2.59
CA THR A 44 8.58 1.99 2.71
C THR A 44 7.56 1.56 1.67
N ASP A 45 6.33 2.04 1.88
CA ASP A 45 5.19 1.90 0.97
C ASP A 45 4.72 0.46 0.71
N VAL A 46 5.20 -0.48 1.52
CA VAL A 46 4.78 -1.88 1.52
C VAL A 46 4.45 -2.35 2.92
N LEU A 47 3.46 -3.23 3.02
CA LEU A 47 3.11 -3.94 4.25
C LEU A 47 3.53 -5.41 4.11
N ALA A 48 4.49 -5.81 4.92
CA ALA A 48 5.02 -7.16 4.97
C ALA A 48 4.92 -7.74 6.39
N GLY A 49 4.74 -9.06 6.50
CA GLY A 49 4.94 -9.83 7.72
C GLY A 49 3.69 -10.03 8.56
N LYS A 50 3.86 -10.30 9.86
CA LYS A 50 2.81 -10.78 10.80
C LYS A 50 1.58 -9.86 10.96
N ARG A 51 1.64 -8.61 10.46
CA ARG A 51 0.50 -7.68 10.45
C ARG A 51 -0.49 -7.96 9.32
N LEU A 52 -0.09 -8.75 8.33
CA LEU A 52 -0.99 -9.41 7.41
C LEU A 52 -1.50 -10.68 8.09
N LEU A 53 -2.81 -10.87 8.14
CA LEU A 53 -3.40 -12.10 8.68
C LEU A 53 -2.72 -13.33 8.01
N ARG A 54 -2.06 -14.17 8.82
CA ARG A 54 -1.51 -15.48 8.42
C ARG A 54 -0.48 -15.49 7.28
N ALA A 55 0.44 -14.52 7.21
CA ALA A 55 1.58 -14.61 6.28
C ALA A 55 2.90 -14.90 7.01
N ASP A 56 3.41 -16.12 6.86
CA ASP A 56 4.83 -16.42 7.13
C ASP A 56 5.65 -15.95 5.93
N ILE A 57 6.47 -14.91 6.13
CA ILE A 57 7.44 -14.49 5.10
C ILE A 57 8.62 -15.47 5.16
N PRO A 58 8.95 -16.16 4.05
CA PRO A 58 10.19 -16.94 3.97
C PRO A 58 11.38 -16.02 4.26
N ARG A 59 12.19 -16.38 5.27
CA ARG A 59 13.46 -15.68 5.50
C ARG A 59 14.38 -16.03 4.35
N GLY A 60 14.70 -15.05 3.50
CA GLY A 60 15.91 -15.17 2.69
C GLY A 60 17.09 -15.07 3.65
N ASN A 61 17.91 -16.11 3.74
CA ASN A 61 19.24 -16.05 4.36
C ASN A 61 20.24 -15.29 3.46
N GLU A 62 19.74 -14.37 2.64
CA GLU A 62 20.53 -13.64 1.66
C GLU A 62 21.07 -12.39 2.34
N PHE A 63 22.39 -12.39 2.51
CA PHE A 63 23.15 -11.19 2.78
C PHE A 63 23.42 -10.54 1.44
N ALA A 64 22.96 -9.31 1.26
CA ALA A 64 23.24 -8.54 0.06
C ALA A 64 23.60 -7.10 0.44
N PRO A 65 24.44 -6.43 -0.36
CA PRO A 65 24.62 -4.99 -0.28
C PRO A 65 23.44 -4.26 -0.94
N TYR A 66 23.05 -3.11 -0.38
CA TYR A 66 21.91 -2.33 -0.85
C TYR A 66 22.27 -0.86 -1.04
N MET A 67 21.69 -0.22 -2.03
CA MET A 67 21.57 1.24 -2.08
C MET A 67 20.28 1.63 -1.36
N PHE A 68 20.36 2.60 -0.45
CA PHE A 68 19.23 3.14 0.30
C PHE A 68 18.93 4.58 -0.09
N TYR A 69 17.66 4.85 -0.38
CA TYR A 69 17.16 6.18 -0.70
C TYR A 69 16.14 6.59 0.36
N SER A 70 16.46 7.61 1.17
CA SER A 70 15.59 7.99 2.28
C SER A 70 14.26 8.57 1.80
N LYS A 71 13.23 8.37 2.61
CA LYS A 71 11.90 8.99 2.44
C LYS A 71 11.47 9.80 3.66
N ALA A 72 12.22 9.71 4.75
CA ALA A 72 11.96 10.44 5.98
C ALA A 72 13.23 11.13 6.46
N LYS A 73 13.07 12.34 7.02
CA LYS A 73 14.17 13.08 7.64
C LYS A 73 14.63 12.46 8.95
N HIS A 74 13.73 11.74 9.62
CA HIS A 74 13.96 11.15 10.93
C HIS A 74 13.58 9.67 10.89
N GLU A 75 14.26 8.91 11.75
CA GLU A 75 13.92 7.52 12.02
C GLU A 75 12.54 7.44 12.67
N ASP A 76 11.92 6.26 12.55
CA ASP A 76 10.67 6.01 13.26
C ASP A 76 10.88 5.78 14.77
N ARG A 77 9.79 5.57 15.51
CA ARG A 77 9.84 5.33 16.97
C ARG A 77 10.62 4.08 17.41
N TRP A 78 11.07 3.27 16.46
CA TRP A 78 11.89 2.08 16.68
C TRP A 78 13.29 2.24 16.08
N GLU A 79 13.74 3.48 15.81
CA GLU A 79 15.07 3.81 15.30
C GLU A 79 15.34 3.18 13.91
N ARG A 80 14.28 2.94 13.14
CA ARG A 80 14.39 2.41 11.78
C ARG A 80 14.40 3.56 10.78
N ARG A 81 15.32 3.48 9.81
CA ARG A 81 15.42 4.42 8.68
C ARG A 81 14.43 4.02 7.61
N LEU A 82 13.60 4.97 7.18
CA LEU A 82 12.49 4.72 6.25
C LEU A 82 12.90 5.14 4.84
N GLY A 83 12.88 4.21 3.89
CA GLY A 83 13.17 4.53 2.50
C GLY A 83 13.09 3.34 1.54
N ASP A 84 13.57 3.55 0.32
CA ASP A 84 13.66 2.52 -0.72
C ASP A 84 15.01 1.81 -0.67
N LEU A 85 14.97 0.48 -0.79
CA LEU A 85 16.14 -0.40 -0.80
C LEU A 85 16.29 -1.03 -2.19
N VAL A 86 17.46 -0.84 -2.80
CA VAL A 86 17.81 -1.42 -4.10
C VAL A 86 19.01 -2.34 -3.92
N ALA A 87 18.89 -3.63 -4.24
CA ALA A 87 20.02 -4.55 -4.14
C ALA A 87 21.11 -4.13 -5.14
N LEU A 88 22.35 -3.93 -4.68
CA LEU A 88 23.43 -3.39 -5.51
C LEU A 88 23.88 -4.37 -6.61
N GLU A 89 23.81 -5.67 -6.34
CA GLU A 89 24.26 -6.70 -7.29
C GLU A 89 23.30 -6.86 -8.47
N SER A 90 21.99 -6.78 -8.22
CA SER A 90 20.95 -7.02 -9.22
C SER A 90 20.29 -5.74 -9.74
N GLY A 91 20.45 -4.62 -9.05
CA GLY A 91 19.73 -3.37 -9.33
C GLY A 91 18.23 -3.45 -9.01
N VAL A 92 17.79 -4.50 -8.32
CA VAL A 92 16.38 -4.77 -8.06
C VAL A 92 15.89 -3.96 -6.87
N TRP A 93 14.75 -3.29 -7.03
CA TRP A 93 14.03 -2.65 -5.94
C TRP A 93 13.33 -3.68 -5.06
N LEU A 94 13.65 -3.65 -3.75
CA LEU A 94 13.14 -4.63 -2.79
C LEU A 94 11.61 -4.61 -2.69
N ALA A 95 10.95 -3.44 -2.75
CA ALA A 95 9.48 -3.40 -2.75
C ALA A 95 8.89 -4.13 -3.96
N ALA A 96 9.45 -3.93 -5.16
CA ALA A 96 8.96 -4.57 -6.37
C ALA A 96 9.10 -6.10 -6.30
N GLU A 97 10.22 -6.58 -5.77
CA GLU A 97 10.48 -8.01 -5.57
C GLU A 97 9.55 -8.63 -4.51
N LEU A 98 9.32 -7.95 -3.39
CA LEU A 98 8.36 -8.38 -2.37
C LEU A 98 6.91 -8.39 -2.87
N VAL A 99 6.50 -7.38 -3.62
CA VAL A 99 5.12 -7.24 -4.13
C VAL A 99 4.83 -8.23 -5.25
N SER A 100 5.74 -8.37 -6.23
CA SER A 100 5.57 -9.28 -7.37
C SER A 100 5.52 -10.75 -6.95
N SER A 101 6.28 -11.13 -5.91
CA SER A 101 6.27 -12.48 -5.33
C SER A 101 5.12 -12.72 -4.35
N GLY A 102 4.22 -11.75 -4.14
CA GLY A 102 3.12 -11.84 -3.18
C GLY A 102 3.59 -12.00 -1.73
N ARG A 103 4.74 -11.43 -1.35
CA ARG A 103 5.25 -11.42 0.04
C ARG A 103 4.94 -10.11 0.78
N ALA A 104 4.48 -9.08 0.06
CA ALA A 104 4.00 -7.84 0.63
C ALA A 104 2.79 -7.28 -0.14
N LEU A 105 1.99 -6.47 0.54
CA LEU A 105 0.97 -5.60 -0.06
C LEU A 105 1.55 -4.19 -0.25
N VAL A 106 1.04 -3.43 -1.21
CA VAL A 106 1.35 -2.00 -1.34
C VAL A 106 0.53 -1.22 -0.32
N ASP A 107 1.21 -0.48 0.54
CA ASP A 107 0.66 0.36 1.61
C ASP A 107 1.20 1.79 1.50
N PRO A 108 0.57 2.64 0.66
CA PRO A 108 1.08 3.99 0.36
C PRO A 108 1.15 4.90 1.59
N GLN A 109 2.35 5.43 1.90
CA GLN A 109 2.57 6.32 3.04
C GLN A 109 3.52 7.49 2.73
N HIS A 110 4.56 7.26 1.93
CA HIS A 110 5.68 8.17 1.79
C HIS A 110 5.95 8.62 0.35
N SER A 111 5.71 7.75 -0.62
CA SER A 111 6.07 8.00 -2.01
C SER A 111 4.92 8.57 -2.84
N THR A 112 5.23 9.32 -3.90
CA THR A 112 4.25 9.89 -4.83
C THR A 112 3.44 8.81 -5.55
N VAL A 113 2.30 9.19 -6.14
CA VAL A 113 1.50 8.26 -6.94
C VAL A 113 2.29 7.68 -8.11
N ASP A 114 3.03 8.52 -8.83
CA ASP A 114 3.87 8.11 -9.98
C ASP A 114 4.96 7.10 -9.58
N CYS A 115 5.53 7.24 -8.37
CA CYS A 115 6.48 6.25 -7.83
C CYS A 115 5.78 4.90 -7.54
N LEU A 116 4.55 4.94 -7.06
CA LEU A 116 3.83 3.76 -6.60
C LEU A 116 3.02 3.05 -7.69
N GLU A 117 2.74 3.70 -8.82
CA GLU A 117 2.01 3.12 -9.95
C GLU A 117 2.61 1.77 -10.40
N PRO A 118 3.94 1.62 -10.58
CA PRO A 118 4.51 0.33 -10.95
C PRO A 118 4.31 -0.75 -9.88
N LEU A 119 4.36 -0.40 -8.59
CA LEU A 119 4.08 -1.36 -7.51
C LEU A 119 2.62 -1.82 -7.53
N LEU A 120 1.67 -0.90 -7.70
CA LEU A 120 0.25 -1.24 -7.81
C LEU A 120 -0.03 -2.16 -9.01
N ALA A 121 0.67 -1.95 -10.14
CA ALA A 121 0.59 -2.82 -11.30
C ALA A 121 1.17 -4.22 -11.04
N LEU A 122 2.33 -4.32 -10.36
CA LEU A 122 2.91 -5.60 -9.94
C LEU A 122 1.99 -6.34 -8.97
N GLU A 123 1.41 -5.63 -8.01
CA GLU A 123 0.46 -6.20 -7.06
C GLU A 123 -0.79 -6.72 -7.76
N ALA A 124 -1.30 -6.00 -8.77
CA ALA A 124 -2.44 -6.45 -9.55
C ALA A 124 -2.17 -7.78 -10.28
N LYS A 125 -0.95 -7.97 -10.80
CA LYS A 125 -0.51 -9.24 -11.41
C LYS A 125 -0.38 -10.36 -10.37
N ALA A 126 0.30 -10.09 -9.24
CA ALA A 126 0.45 -11.04 -8.14
C ALA A 126 -0.92 -11.50 -7.60
N ARG A 127 -1.86 -10.57 -7.47
CA ARG A 127 -3.25 -10.86 -7.10
C ARG A 127 -3.95 -11.75 -8.12
N ALA A 128 -3.85 -11.43 -9.42
CA ALA A 128 -4.47 -12.21 -10.49
C ALA A 128 -3.91 -13.65 -10.59
N ALA A 129 -2.61 -13.81 -10.34
CA ALA A 129 -1.94 -15.10 -10.31
C ALA A 129 -2.11 -15.86 -8.96
N ARG A 130 -2.69 -15.21 -7.94
CA ARG A 130 -2.76 -15.69 -6.55
C ARG A 130 -1.39 -16.06 -5.99
N GLU A 131 -0.39 -15.21 -6.24
CA GLU A 131 0.97 -15.41 -5.74
C GLU A 131 1.06 -15.17 -4.22
N GLY A 132 1.84 -16.00 -3.54
CA GLY A 132 2.12 -15.84 -2.10
C GLY A 132 0.88 -15.61 -1.23
N LEU A 133 0.83 -14.45 -0.57
CA LEU A 133 -0.27 -14.03 0.31
C LEU A 133 -1.64 -13.99 -0.39
N TRP A 134 -1.68 -13.75 -1.70
CA TRP A 134 -2.92 -13.65 -2.48
C TRP A 134 -3.65 -14.99 -2.65
N GLN A 135 -3.07 -16.11 -2.21
CA GLN A 135 -3.77 -17.39 -2.10
C GLN A 135 -4.88 -17.35 -1.03
N ASN A 136 -4.70 -16.56 0.02
CA ASN A 136 -5.60 -16.46 1.16
C ASN A 136 -6.13 -15.04 1.40
N PHE A 137 -5.39 -14.02 0.97
CA PHE A 137 -5.81 -12.63 1.03
C PHE A 137 -6.72 -12.31 -0.16
N THR A 138 -7.91 -11.79 0.11
CA THR A 138 -8.91 -11.47 -0.93
C THR A 138 -9.21 -9.98 -0.93
N VAL A 139 -9.69 -9.49 -2.07
CA VAL A 139 -10.36 -8.20 -2.12
C VAL A 139 -11.76 -8.37 -1.55
N LEU A 140 -12.15 -7.51 -0.60
CA LEU A 140 -13.46 -7.50 0.02
C LEU A 140 -14.44 -6.64 -0.77
N SER A 141 -15.72 -7.01 -0.75
CA SER A 141 -16.77 -6.16 -1.34
C SER A 141 -17.17 -5.06 -0.38
N ALA A 142 -17.19 -3.81 -0.84
CA ALA A 142 -17.78 -2.68 -0.10
C ALA A 142 -19.28 -2.87 0.21
N GLY A 143 -19.94 -3.79 -0.50
CA GLY A 143 -21.33 -4.19 -0.26
C GLY A 143 -21.52 -5.19 0.88
N ASP A 144 -20.43 -5.74 1.44
CA ASP A 144 -20.45 -6.64 2.61
C ASP A 144 -19.76 -5.98 3.83
N PRO A 145 -20.43 -5.06 4.52
CA PRO A 145 -19.87 -4.42 5.71
C PRO A 145 -19.62 -5.39 6.87
N GLU A 146 -20.33 -6.52 6.93
CA GLU A 146 -20.09 -7.53 7.97
C GLU A 146 -18.74 -8.21 7.77
N GLU A 147 -18.39 -8.55 6.53
CA GLU A 147 -17.08 -9.09 6.18
C GLU A 147 -15.94 -8.11 6.44
N ILE A 148 -16.12 -6.84 6.07
CA ILE A 148 -15.12 -5.81 6.34
C ILE A 148 -14.96 -5.61 7.86
N SER A 149 -16.06 -5.65 8.62
CA SER A 149 -16.00 -5.53 10.09
C SER A 149 -15.24 -6.68 10.75
N ARG A 150 -15.28 -7.90 10.18
CA ARG A 150 -14.53 -9.06 10.70
C ARG A 150 -13.01 -8.86 10.65
N VAL A 151 -12.52 -8.00 9.76
CA VAL A 151 -11.08 -7.69 9.63
C VAL A 151 -10.69 -6.35 10.24
N ALA A 152 -11.53 -5.78 11.12
CA ALA A 152 -11.18 -4.57 11.87
C ALA A 152 -9.80 -4.70 12.55
N GLY A 153 -9.02 -3.62 12.50
CA GLY A 153 -7.62 -3.58 12.97
C GLY A 153 -6.60 -4.19 12.00
N HIS A 154 -7.04 -4.75 10.88
CA HIS A 154 -6.16 -5.35 9.87
C HIS A 154 -6.22 -4.56 8.56
N PHE A 155 -5.19 -4.75 7.73
CA PHE A 155 -5.15 -4.18 6.40
C PHE A 155 -6.11 -4.94 5.48
N ALA A 156 -6.89 -4.20 4.70
CA ALA A 156 -7.80 -4.74 3.71
C ALA A 156 -7.68 -3.99 2.39
N VAL A 157 -8.03 -4.70 1.31
CA VAL A 157 -8.31 -4.10 0.01
C VAL A 157 -9.80 -4.27 -0.24
N VAL A 158 -10.51 -3.16 -0.45
CA VAL A 158 -11.96 -3.12 -0.57
C VAL A 158 -12.34 -2.54 -1.93
N GLU A 159 -13.20 -3.24 -2.67
CA GLU A 159 -13.72 -2.77 -3.96
C GLU A 159 -15.21 -2.47 -3.90
N GLY A 160 -15.63 -1.40 -4.55
CA GLY A 160 -17.04 -1.07 -4.63
C GLY A 160 -17.33 0.16 -5.46
N ARG A 161 -18.62 0.38 -5.72
CA ARG A 161 -19.10 1.61 -6.32
C ARG A 161 -19.33 2.65 -5.23
N VAL A 162 -18.65 3.79 -5.32
CA VAL A 162 -18.95 4.94 -4.47
C VAL A 162 -20.37 5.39 -4.80
N ARG A 163 -21.24 5.37 -3.80
CA ARG A 163 -22.65 5.68 -4.00
C ARG A 163 -22.94 7.16 -3.90
N SER A 164 -22.32 7.83 -2.95
CA SER A 164 -22.41 9.26 -2.79
C SER A 164 -21.14 9.82 -2.15
N VAL A 165 -20.84 11.06 -2.49
CA VAL A 165 -19.76 11.82 -1.85
C VAL A 165 -20.39 12.88 -0.96
N GLY A 166 -20.21 12.72 0.36
CA GLY A 166 -20.59 13.72 1.35
C GLY A 166 -19.38 14.54 1.75
N HIS A 167 -19.59 15.76 2.23
CA HIS A 167 -18.52 16.55 2.82
C HIS A 167 -18.99 17.26 4.08
N THR A 168 -18.03 17.53 4.95
CA THR A 168 -18.13 18.44 6.10
C THR A 168 -16.98 19.43 6.01
N ARG A 169 -16.89 20.36 6.96
CA ARG A 169 -15.74 21.29 7.02
C ARG A 169 -14.38 20.58 7.11
N ARG A 170 -14.33 19.34 7.60
CA ARG A 170 -13.06 18.64 7.89
C ARG A 170 -12.86 17.35 7.11
N THR A 171 -13.92 16.78 6.53
CA THR A 171 -13.87 15.41 6.02
C THR A 171 -14.78 15.25 4.81
N HIS A 172 -14.22 14.65 3.77
CA HIS A 172 -14.96 14.05 2.66
C HIS A 172 -15.29 12.59 3.00
N TYR A 173 -16.50 12.18 2.66
CA TYR A 173 -17.05 10.85 2.93
C TYR A 173 -17.42 10.18 1.63
N LEU A 174 -16.76 9.07 1.31
CA LEU A 174 -17.14 8.18 0.22
C LEU A 174 -18.04 7.09 0.82
N ASN A 175 -19.34 7.18 0.57
CA ASN A 175 -20.32 6.24 1.11
C ASN A 175 -20.57 5.11 0.11
N PHE A 176 -20.59 3.86 0.58
CA PHE A 176 -20.86 2.69 -0.27
C PHE A 176 -22.25 2.08 -0.06
N GLY A 177 -23.02 2.62 0.91
CA GLY A 177 -24.38 2.16 1.21
C GLY A 177 -25.37 3.29 1.51
N TYR A 178 -26.52 2.97 2.11
CA TYR A 178 -27.58 3.92 2.48
C TYR A 178 -27.42 4.48 3.89
N ARG A 179 -26.78 3.73 4.76
CA ARG A 179 -26.70 3.98 6.20
C ARG A 179 -25.23 4.00 6.58
N TRP A 180 -24.63 5.19 6.57
CA TRP A 180 -23.22 5.41 6.94
C TRP A 180 -22.86 4.82 8.32
N SER A 181 -23.82 4.66 9.22
CA SER A 181 -23.62 4.09 10.57
C SER A 181 -23.56 2.57 10.61
N ARG A 182 -23.66 1.88 9.46
CA ARG A 182 -23.63 0.42 9.34
C ARG A 182 -22.85 -0.04 8.12
N ASP A 183 -22.95 0.72 7.05
CA ASP A 183 -22.33 0.42 5.76
C ASP A 183 -20.87 0.88 5.74
N PHE A 184 -20.10 0.31 4.82
CA PHE A 184 -18.72 0.70 4.62
C PHE A 184 -18.62 2.15 4.12
N THR A 185 -17.66 2.88 4.69
CA THR A 185 -17.36 4.27 4.34
C THR A 185 -15.86 4.47 4.20
N ALA A 186 -15.41 5.31 3.28
CA ALA A 186 -14.05 5.81 3.30
C ALA A 186 -14.02 7.31 3.58
N THR A 187 -13.03 7.77 4.33
CA THR A 187 -12.91 9.18 4.71
C THR A 187 -11.60 9.77 4.23
N ILE A 188 -11.64 11.02 3.79
CA ILE A 188 -10.47 11.81 3.42
C ILE A 188 -10.53 13.12 4.21
N ASP A 189 -9.46 13.49 4.91
CA ASP A 189 -9.39 14.81 5.56
C ASP A 189 -9.32 15.90 4.49
N VAL A 190 -10.06 16.99 4.65
CA VAL A 190 -10.10 18.10 3.68
C VAL A 190 -8.70 18.70 3.44
N GLY A 191 -7.80 18.65 4.42
CA GLY A 191 -6.41 19.06 4.24
C GLY A 191 -5.60 18.19 3.28
N ARG A 192 -6.13 17.04 2.83
CA ARG A 192 -5.53 16.16 1.82
C ARG A 192 -6.10 16.37 0.42
N GLU A 193 -7.15 17.17 0.24
CA GLU A 193 -7.82 17.38 -1.05
C GLU A 193 -6.84 17.79 -2.15
N THR A 194 -5.95 18.76 -1.87
CA THR A 194 -4.91 19.19 -2.83
C THR A 194 -3.97 18.06 -3.27
N ALA A 195 -3.69 17.09 -2.40
CA ALA A 195 -2.86 15.94 -2.77
C ALA A 195 -3.59 14.97 -3.71
N PHE A 196 -4.90 14.79 -3.50
CA PHE A 196 -5.75 14.01 -4.40
C PHE A 196 -5.92 14.71 -5.75
N ASP A 197 -6.16 16.02 -5.76
CA ASP A 197 -6.25 16.81 -7.00
C ASP A 197 -4.96 16.76 -7.81
N ALA A 198 -3.80 16.90 -7.14
CA ALA A 198 -2.49 16.80 -7.78
C ALA A 198 -2.23 15.42 -8.38
N ALA A 199 -2.85 14.38 -7.82
CA ALA A 199 -2.84 13.01 -8.35
C ALA A 199 -3.93 12.77 -9.42
N GLY A 200 -4.65 13.80 -9.85
CA GLY A 200 -5.73 13.68 -10.84
C GLY A 200 -7.03 13.05 -10.31
N VAL A 201 -7.21 13.02 -8.98
CA VAL A 201 -8.41 12.47 -8.34
C VAL A 201 -9.29 13.61 -7.82
N ASP A 202 -10.28 14.02 -8.61
CA ASP A 202 -11.38 14.86 -8.12
C ASP A 202 -12.29 14.03 -7.21
N ILE A 203 -12.19 14.27 -5.90
CA ILE A 203 -12.94 13.55 -4.86
C ILE A 203 -14.46 13.68 -5.08
N SER A 204 -14.94 14.85 -5.51
CA SER A 204 -16.37 15.10 -5.73
C SER A 204 -16.90 14.32 -6.95
N ALA A 205 -16.05 14.09 -7.94
CA ALA A 205 -16.38 13.32 -9.14
C ALA A 205 -16.33 11.79 -8.94
N LEU A 206 -16.00 11.31 -7.73
CA LEU A 206 -16.01 9.88 -7.41
C LEU A 206 -17.42 9.30 -7.28
N GLU A 207 -18.46 10.12 -7.14
CA GLU A 207 -19.83 9.64 -7.06
C GLU A 207 -20.18 8.77 -8.28
N GLY A 208 -20.67 7.55 -8.02
CA GLY A 208 -21.03 6.58 -9.04
C GLY A 208 -19.84 5.85 -9.67
N ARG A 209 -18.59 6.14 -9.30
CA ARG A 209 -17.39 5.46 -9.81
C ARG A 209 -17.12 4.16 -9.05
N TRP A 210 -16.57 3.17 -9.77
CA TRP A 210 -16.00 1.98 -9.15
C TRP A 210 -14.58 2.28 -8.70
N VAL A 211 -14.27 1.94 -7.46
CA VAL A 211 -12.95 2.18 -6.87
C VAL A 211 -12.45 0.93 -6.14
N ARG A 212 -11.14 0.80 -6.07
CA ARG A 212 -10.43 -0.08 -5.14
C ARG A 212 -9.74 0.79 -4.10
N LEU A 213 -10.01 0.52 -2.83
CA LEU A 213 -9.44 1.21 -1.69
C LEU A 213 -8.56 0.27 -0.88
N ARG A 214 -7.52 0.79 -0.25
CA ARG A 214 -6.58 0.02 0.57
C ARG A 214 -6.21 0.74 1.86
N GLY A 215 -6.13 0.00 2.96
CA GLY A 215 -5.74 0.55 4.26
C GLY A 215 -6.15 -0.32 5.43
N PHE A 216 -5.85 0.15 6.64
CA PHE A 216 -6.31 -0.49 7.87
C PHE A 216 -7.79 -0.18 8.12
N VAL A 217 -8.58 -1.24 8.32
CA VAL A 217 -9.99 -1.13 8.66
C VAL A 217 -10.14 -0.67 10.10
N ALA A 218 -10.87 0.42 10.30
CA ALA A 218 -11.32 0.89 11.61
C ALA A 218 -12.83 0.67 11.78
N LEU A 219 -13.31 0.78 13.02
CA LEU A 219 -14.73 0.79 13.35
C LEU A 219 -15.10 2.11 14.00
N ASP A 220 -15.99 2.88 13.36
CA ASP A 220 -16.72 4.01 13.96
C ASP A 220 -18.17 3.93 13.49
N ARG A 221 -19.02 3.32 14.32
CA ARG A 221 -20.43 2.98 14.05
C ARG A 221 -20.59 1.95 12.91
N GLY A 222 -19.86 2.08 11.80
CA GLY A 222 -19.66 1.07 10.75
C GLY A 222 -18.15 0.88 10.42
N PRO A 223 -17.81 -0.07 9.54
CA PRO A 223 -16.44 -0.25 9.08
C PRO A 223 -16.00 0.91 8.17
N LEU A 224 -14.77 1.38 8.35
CA LEU A 224 -14.23 2.42 7.50
C LEU A 224 -12.75 2.27 7.16
N LEU A 225 -12.35 2.91 6.06
CA LEU A 225 -10.96 3.22 5.74
C LEU A 225 -10.72 4.73 5.86
N VAL A 226 -9.60 5.11 6.44
CA VAL A 226 -9.10 6.49 6.39
C VAL A 226 -8.07 6.58 5.29
N LEU A 227 -8.37 7.36 4.25
CA LEU A 227 -7.49 7.60 3.13
C LEU A 227 -6.69 8.88 3.40
N SER A 228 -5.39 8.70 3.57
CA SER A 228 -4.44 9.79 3.80
C SER A 228 -3.55 10.03 2.58
N HIS A 229 -3.42 9.04 1.69
CA HIS A 229 -2.57 9.09 0.51
C HIS A 229 -3.39 8.77 -0.77
N PRO A 230 -3.23 9.53 -1.88
CA PRO A 230 -4.04 9.32 -3.08
C PRO A 230 -3.89 7.92 -3.69
N ALA A 231 -2.70 7.33 -3.66
CA ALA A 231 -2.47 5.95 -4.13
C ALA A 231 -3.21 4.87 -3.31
N GLN A 232 -3.87 5.23 -2.21
CA GLN A 232 -4.81 4.32 -1.53
C GLN A 232 -6.13 4.13 -2.29
N LEU A 233 -6.38 4.94 -3.34
CA LEU A 233 -7.57 4.90 -4.17
C LEU A 233 -7.18 4.66 -5.63
N GLU A 234 -7.64 3.55 -6.19
CA GLU A 234 -7.58 3.29 -7.63
C GLU A 234 -8.99 3.41 -8.22
N GLN A 235 -9.14 4.20 -9.28
CA GLN A 235 -10.39 4.22 -10.06
C GLN A 235 -10.40 3.03 -11.03
N LEU A 236 -11.50 2.28 -11.05
CA LEU A 236 -11.65 1.09 -11.88
C LEU A 236 -12.49 1.43 -13.13
N THR A 237 -12.06 0.97 -14.29
CA THR A 237 -12.77 1.09 -15.57
C THR A 237 -13.95 0.11 -15.65
N SER A 238 -14.99 0.34 -14.83
CA SER A 238 -16.21 -0.50 -14.70
C SER A 238 -15.97 -1.85 -14.00
N GLY A 239 -16.84 -2.20 -13.04
CA GLY A 239 -16.68 -3.37 -12.17
C GLY A 239 -16.40 -4.66 -12.93
N SER A 240 -15.14 -5.10 -12.87
CA SER A 240 -14.74 -6.41 -13.36
C SER A 240 -15.33 -7.47 -12.43
N GLY A 241 -16.39 -8.11 -12.92
CA GLY A 241 -17.00 -9.37 -12.50
C GLY A 241 -16.66 -9.91 -11.11
N VAL A 242 -17.51 -9.59 -10.12
CA VAL A 242 -17.78 -10.55 -9.05
C VAL A 242 -18.55 -11.69 -9.71
N GLY A 243 -17.88 -12.84 -9.87
CA GLY A 243 -18.50 -14.08 -10.32
C GLY A 243 -19.69 -14.44 -9.43
N LYS A 244 -20.79 -14.83 -10.07
CA LYS A 244 -21.91 -15.51 -9.43
C LYS A 244 -21.46 -16.79 -8.73
#